data_AF-A0A8J2XEX6-F1
#
_entry.id   AF-A0A8J2XEX6-F1
#
_cell.length_a   1.000
_cell.length_b   1.000
_cell.length_c   1.000
_cell.angle_alpha   90.00
_cell.angle_beta   90.00
_cell.angle_gamma   90.00
#
_symmetry.space_group_name_H-M   'P 1'
#
loop_
_entity.id
_entity.type
_entity.pdbx_description
1 polymer ?
#
loop_
_entity_poly.entity_id
_entity_poly.type
_entity_poly.pdbx_seq_one_letter_code
_entity_poly.pdbx_strand_id
1 'polypeptide(L)'
;MKKTLFILSIFLTLNLFGQKSDIEHLINQVAKFEIPENFEYYYLVSKSLEQEIINDSLKNYQIRELKMVDEDFPEYFINVQPKKETINWKNYNLNESKLVSGEYNYNHTFSPPQTKKIKFVKYNIDLKTYDSLIENKEPYTLIIKKKWLWNKNRIWNNKKLYADFVENWKIDDKNNPEETVYYHFSKPIFSENKKYAILSVFKKRRCNGNGFTGLYRNDNGIWKKLMEFNQVESKTVSTHISCEEIKMVDYE
;
A
#
# COMPACT_ATOMS: atom_id res chain seq x y z
N MET A 1 -15.40 -39.12 -23.53
CA MET A 1 -14.38 -38.04 -23.66
C MET A 1 -14.99 -36.64 -23.65
N LYS A 2 -15.96 -36.28 -24.52
CA LYS A 2 -16.57 -34.93 -24.50
C LYS A 2 -17.27 -34.56 -23.18
N LYS A 3 -18.03 -35.47 -22.56
CA LYS A 3 -18.68 -35.24 -21.26
C LYS A 3 -17.67 -35.10 -20.10
N THR A 4 -16.60 -35.90 -20.10
CA THR A 4 -15.53 -35.81 -19.09
C THR A 4 -14.73 -34.52 -19.19
N LEU A 5 -14.42 -34.06 -20.41
CA LEU A 5 -13.78 -32.75 -20.65
C LEU A 5 -14.66 -31.57 -20.21
N PHE A 6 -15.98 -31.66 -20.40
CA PHE A 6 -16.92 -30.61 -19.99
C PHE A 6 -17.04 -30.51 -18.47
N ILE A 7 -17.06 -31.64 -17.76
CA ILE A 7 -17.08 -31.69 -16.29
C ILE A 7 -15.77 -31.12 -15.72
N LEU A 8 -14.62 -31.49 -16.27
CA LEU A 8 -13.32 -30.93 -15.88
C LEU A 8 -13.28 -29.40 -16.08
N SER A 9 -13.82 -28.89 -17.19
CA SER A 9 -13.93 -27.45 -17.45
C SER A 9 -14.77 -26.71 -16.40
N ILE A 10 -15.91 -27.27 -16.00
CA ILE A 10 -16.78 -26.70 -14.96
C ILE A 10 -16.08 -26.70 -13.59
N PHE A 11 -15.38 -27.77 -13.23
CA PHE A 11 -14.63 -27.83 -11.97
C PHE A 11 -13.45 -26.84 -11.95
N LEU A 12 -12.79 -26.63 -13.08
CA LEU A 12 -11.70 -25.63 -13.19
C LEU A 12 -12.21 -24.20 -13.03
N THR A 13 -13.34 -23.85 -13.64
CA THR A 13 -13.90 -22.49 -13.53
C THR A 13 -14.42 -22.21 -12.11
N LEU A 14 -15.12 -23.16 -11.49
CA LEU A 14 -15.62 -23.00 -10.11
C LEU A 14 -14.48 -22.82 -9.08
N ASN A 15 -13.35 -23.52 -9.25
CA ASN A 15 -12.18 -23.35 -8.40
C ASN A 15 -11.54 -21.96 -8.53
N LEU A 16 -11.49 -21.41 -9.76
CA LEU A 16 -10.95 -20.07 -10.00
C LEU A 16 -11.84 -18.96 -9.41
N PHE A 17 -13.17 -19.09 -9.52
CA PHE A 17 -14.10 -18.14 -8.91
C PHE A 17 -14.09 -18.20 -7.37
N GLY A 18 -14.00 -19.40 -6.79
CA GLY A 18 -13.89 -19.57 -5.34
C GLY A 18 -12.63 -18.93 -4.77
N GLN A 19 -11.47 -19.16 -5.41
CA GLN A 19 -10.20 -18.59 -4.97
C GLN A 19 -10.19 -17.06 -5.02
N LYS A 20 -10.82 -16.46 -6.04
CA LYS A 20 -10.93 -15.00 -6.14
C LYS A 20 -11.72 -14.41 -4.97
N SER A 21 -12.88 -14.99 -4.66
CA SER A 21 -13.73 -14.51 -3.55
C SER A 21 -13.04 -14.66 -2.20
N ASP A 22 -12.33 -15.77 -1.98
CA ASP A 22 -11.56 -15.99 -0.73
C ASP A 22 -10.47 -14.92 -0.54
N ILE A 23 -9.76 -14.55 -1.63
CA ILE A 23 -8.75 -13.50 -1.62
C ILE A 23 -9.38 -12.14 -1.34
N GLU A 24 -10.45 -11.76 -2.06
CA GLU A 24 -11.15 -10.48 -1.82
C GLU A 24 -11.60 -10.37 -0.36
N HIS A 25 -12.20 -11.44 0.15
CA HIS A 25 -12.71 -11.49 1.51
C HIS A 25 -11.59 -11.36 2.55
N LEU A 26 -10.48 -12.10 2.39
CA LEU A 26 -9.31 -11.98 3.27
C LEU A 26 -8.73 -10.56 3.22
N ILE A 27 -8.43 -10.04 2.03
CA ILE A 27 -7.77 -8.73 1.88
C ILE A 27 -8.65 -7.61 2.44
N ASN A 28 -9.96 -7.64 2.18
CA ASN A 28 -10.90 -6.64 2.72
C ASN A 28 -10.97 -6.67 4.25
N GLN A 29 -10.79 -7.84 4.89
CA GLN A 29 -10.74 -7.93 6.35
C GLN A 29 -9.38 -7.50 6.90
N VAL A 30 -8.27 -7.94 6.29
CA VAL A 30 -6.91 -7.52 6.70
C VAL A 30 -6.76 -6.00 6.56
N ALA A 31 -7.25 -5.41 5.48
CA ALA A 31 -7.26 -3.97 5.25
C ALA A 31 -7.86 -3.20 6.45
N LYS A 32 -8.98 -3.67 7.01
CA LYS A 32 -9.62 -3.04 8.18
C LYS A 32 -8.76 -3.03 9.44
N PHE A 33 -7.86 -4.01 9.59
CA PHE A 33 -6.99 -4.10 10.76
C PHE A 33 -5.67 -3.36 10.58
N GLU A 34 -5.15 -3.33 9.35
CA GLU A 34 -3.80 -2.82 9.08
C GLU A 34 -3.77 -1.36 8.58
N ILE A 35 -4.92 -0.84 8.14
CA ILE A 35 -5.07 0.54 7.67
C ILE A 35 -5.71 1.38 8.77
N PRO A 36 -5.24 2.61 9.03
CA PRO A 36 -5.84 3.49 10.03
C PRO A 36 -7.34 3.71 9.78
N GLU A 37 -8.14 3.63 10.84
CA GLU A 37 -9.61 3.76 10.77
C GLU A 37 -10.09 5.13 10.26
N ASN A 38 -9.24 6.16 10.36
CA ASN A 38 -9.57 7.51 9.93
C ASN A 38 -9.35 7.77 8.42
N PHE A 39 -8.97 6.74 7.66
CA PHE A 39 -8.73 6.86 6.23
C PHE A 39 -10.04 6.65 5.47
N GLU A 40 -10.37 7.56 4.54
CA GLU A 40 -11.50 7.34 3.63
C GLU A 40 -11.17 6.25 2.59
N TYR A 41 -9.89 6.14 2.23
CA TYR A 41 -9.37 5.14 1.31
C TYR A 41 -7.89 4.88 1.57
N TYR A 42 -7.34 3.83 0.97
CA TYR A 42 -5.90 3.55 1.00
C TYR A 42 -5.34 3.34 -0.40
N TYR A 43 -4.12 3.80 -0.63
CA TYR A 43 -3.42 3.48 -1.87
C TYR A 43 -2.84 2.07 -1.82
N LEU A 44 -3.15 1.26 -2.83
CA LEU A 44 -2.65 -0.11 -2.99
C LEU A 44 -1.87 -0.23 -4.30
N VAL A 45 -0.68 -0.80 -4.25
CA VAL A 45 0.08 -1.06 -5.49
C VAL A 45 -0.63 -2.11 -6.31
N SER A 46 -0.95 -1.78 -7.57
CA SER A 46 -1.75 -2.60 -8.47
C SER A 46 -1.20 -4.00 -8.75
N LYS A 47 0.12 -4.19 -8.72
CA LYS A 47 0.79 -5.49 -8.82
C LYS A 47 1.49 -5.80 -7.50
N SER A 48 1.27 -6.99 -6.93
CA SER A 48 2.01 -7.41 -5.74
C SER A 48 3.50 -7.54 -6.04
N LEU A 49 4.33 -7.42 -5.01
CA LEU A 49 5.72 -7.86 -5.09
C LEU A 49 5.75 -9.38 -5.34
N GLU A 50 6.78 -9.85 -6.05
CA GLU A 50 7.25 -11.22 -5.83
C GLU A 50 7.57 -11.30 -4.33
N GLN A 51 6.95 -12.24 -3.62
CA GLN A 51 7.29 -12.44 -2.22
C GLN A 51 8.80 -12.71 -2.18
N GLU A 52 9.55 -11.90 -1.43
CA GLU A 52 10.97 -12.18 -1.18
C GLU A 52 11.06 -13.61 -0.67
N ILE A 53 12.02 -14.37 -1.21
CA ILE A 53 12.26 -15.75 -0.80
C ILE A 53 12.40 -15.74 0.71
N ILE A 54 11.40 -16.31 1.39
CA ILE A 54 11.38 -16.33 2.85
C ILE A 54 12.51 -17.27 3.27
N ASN A 55 13.60 -16.69 3.76
CA ASN A 55 14.68 -17.46 4.38
C ASN A 55 14.45 -17.73 5.87
N ASP A 56 13.35 -17.25 6.45
CA ASP A 56 13.00 -17.47 7.85
C ASP A 56 11.62 -18.13 7.97
N SER A 57 11.62 -19.45 8.11
CA SER A 57 10.48 -20.27 8.53
C SER A 57 10.09 -19.92 9.98
N LEU A 58 8.83 -20.18 10.38
CA LEU A 58 8.46 -20.06 11.79
C LEU A 58 9.40 -20.91 12.64
N LYS A 59 9.88 -20.35 13.75
CA LYS A 59 10.76 -21.08 14.68
C LYS A 59 9.97 -22.20 15.35
N ASN A 60 10.64 -23.31 15.70
CA ASN A 60 10.00 -24.48 16.31
C ASN A 60 9.13 -24.16 17.53
N TYR A 61 9.50 -23.17 18.36
CA TYR A 61 8.69 -22.77 19.50
C TYR A 61 7.36 -22.10 19.07
N GLN A 62 7.35 -21.32 17.99
CA GLN A 62 6.15 -20.69 17.44
C GLN A 62 5.19 -21.76 16.89
N ILE A 63 5.75 -22.77 16.19
CA ILE A 63 4.98 -23.92 15.71
C ILE A 63 4.39 -24.70 16.89
N ARG A 64 5.17 -24.91 17.96
CA ARG A 64 4.69 -25.56 19.18
C ARG A 64 3.54 -24.80 19.83
N GLU A 65 3.66 -23.48 19.98
CA GLU A 65 2.60 -22.63 20.54
C GLU A 65 1.32 -22.69 19.70
N LEU A 66 1.43 -22.66 18.37
CA LEU A 66 0.29 -22.82 17.46
C LEU A 66 -0.39 -24.18 17.64
N LYS A 67 0.37 -25.27 17.76
CA LYS A 67 -0.16 -26.63 17.98
C LYS A 67 -0.81 -26.81 19.36
N MET A 68 -0.42 -26.02 20.36
CA MET A 68 -1.10 -26.03 21.67
C MET A 68 -2.49 -25.40 21.60
N VAL A 69 -2.75 -24.53 20.61
CA VAL A 69 -4.05 -23.87 20.40
C VAL A 69 -4.88 -24.56 19.33
N ASP A 70 -4.25 -25.15 18.31
CA ASP A 70 -4.89 -25.95 17.26
C ASP A 70 -4.03 -27.19 16.96
N GLU A 71 -4.42 -28.33 17.54
CA GLU A 71 -3.67 -29.60 17.40
C GLU A 71 -3.52 -30.03 15.93
N ASP A 72 -4.52 -29.68 15.10
CA ASP A 72 -4.57 -29.98 13.65
C ASP A 72 -3.88 -28.92 12.78
N PHE A 73 -3.03 -28.07 13.36
CA PHE A 73 -2.34 -27.02 12.60
C PHE A 73 -1.46 -27.63 11.47
N PRO A 74 -1.67 -27.24 10.20
CA PRO A 74 -0.93 -27.82 9.08
C PRO A 74 0.50 -27.26 9.01
N GLU A 75 1.43 -27.83 9.77
CA GLU A 75 2.81 -27.34 9.84
C GLU A 75 3.51 -27.21 8.47
N TYR A 76 3.24 -28.16 7.56
CA TYR A 76 3.81 -28.14 6.20
C TYR A 76 3.45 -26.87 5.42
N PHE A 77 2.27 -26.27 5.69
CA PHE A 77 1.79 -25.08 5.01
C PHE A 77 2.70 -23.86 5.25
N ILE A 78 3.30 -23.75 6.43
CA ILE A 78 4.24 -22.67 6.76
C ILE A 78 5.54 -22.76 5.97
N ASN A 79 5.95 -23.98 5.62
CA ASN A 79 7.19 -24.24 4.90
C ASN A 79 6.99 -24.25 3.37
N VAL A 80 5.77 -23.99 2.88
CA VAL A 80 5.50 -23.87 1.44
C VAL A 80 6.20 -22.61 0.94
N GLN A 81 7.28 -22.82 0.20
CA GLN A 81 8.00 -21.74 -0.47
C GLN A 81 7.03 -20.89 -1.29
N PRO A 82 7.06 -19.56 -1.15
CA PRO A 82 6.28 -18.68 -2.00
C PRO A 82 6.56 -19.00 -3.46
N LYS A 83 5.51 -19.31 -4.22
CA LYS A 83 5.65 -19.29 -5.68
C LYS A 83 5.90 -17.84 -6.09
N LYS A 84 6.82 -17.62 -7.02
CA LYS A 84 7.04 -16.31 -7.67
C LYS A 84 5.83 -15.95 -8.55
N GLU A 85 4.69 -15.76 -7.91
CA GLU A 85 3.42 -15.46 -8.55
C GLU A 85 2.99 -14.06 -8.12
N THR A 86 2.92 -13.17 -9.10
CA THR A 86 2.37 -11.83 -8.92
C THR A 86 0.85 -11.85 -9.02
N ILE A 87 0.16 -11.12 -8.17
CA ILE A 87 -1.28 -10.85 -8.27
C ILE A 87 -1.51 -9.44 -8.82
N ASN A 88 -2.48 -9.30 -9.73
CA ASN A 88 -2.93 -8.01 -10.24
C ASN A 88 -4.25 -7.64 -9.55
N TRP A 89 -4.19 -6.68 -8.63
CA TRP A 89 -5.32 -6.26 -7.81
C TRP A 89 -6.44 -5.58 -8.60
N LYS A 90 -6.18 -5.14 -9.85
CA LYS A 90 -7.23 -4.65 -10.76
C LYS A 90 -8.32 -5.69 -11.04
N ASN A 91 -8.01 -6.97 -10.86
CA ASN A 91 -8.94 -8.07 -11.12
C ASN A 91 -9.79 -8.44 -9.89
N TYR A 92 -9.66 -7.72 -8.77
CA TYR A 92 -10.28 -8.03 -7.48
C TYR A 92 -11.11 -6.84 -6.99
N ASN A 93 -12.23 -7.13 -6.33
CA ASN A 93 -13.10 -6.14 -5.71
C ASN A 93 -12.65 -5.85 -4.28
N LEU A 94 -11.80 -4.84 -4.12
CA LEU A 94 -11.24 -4.43 -2.84
C LEU A 94 -11.86 -3.11 -2.37
N ASN A 95 -12.44 -3.14 -1.18
CA ASN A 95 -13.12 -2.00 -0.57
C ASN A 95 -12.12 -0.88 -0.27
N GLU A 96 -12.53 0.38 -0.47
CA GLU A 96 -11.78 1.58 -0.05
C GLU A 96 -10.34 1.65 -0.63
N SER A 97 -10.04 0.88 -1.68
CA SER A 97 -8.72 0.83 -2.28
C SER A 97 -8.62 1.73 -3.51
N LYS A 98 -7.55 2.52 -3.60
CA LYS A 98 -7.15 3.26 -4.81
C LYS A 98 -5.87 2.66 -5.37
N LEU A 99 -5.93 2.13 -6.59
CA LEU A 99 -4.79 1.44 -7.17
C LEU A 99 -3.75 2.42 -7.72
N VAL A 100 -2.48 2.25 -7.33
CA VAL A 100 -1.32 2.99 -7.85
C VAL A 100 -0.39 2.08 -8.66
N SER A 101 0.40 2.65 -9.55
CA SER A 101 1.37 1.85 -10.31
C SER A 101 2.52 1.44 -9.39
N GLY A 102 2.97 0.19 -9.51
CA GLY A 102 4.18 -0.30 -8.86
C GLY A 102 5.42 -0.23 -9.74
N GLU A 103 5.29 0.25 -10.97
CA GLU A 103 6.39 0.30 -11.92
C GLU A 103 7.32 1.47 -11.58
N TYR A 104 8.63 1.19 -11.48
CA TYR A 104 9.73 2.16 -11.39
C TYR A 104 9.91 2.98 -12.67
N ASN A 105 8.81 3.45 -13.24
CA ASN A 105 8.87 4.55 -14.18
C ASN A 105 8.95 5.83 -13.36
N TYR A 106 10.00 6.61 -13.62
CA TYR A 106 10.24 7.95 -13.08
C TYR A 106 9.06 8.94 -13.32
N ASN A 107 8.01 8.50 -14.02
CA ASN A 107 6.77 9.24 -14.24
C ASN A 107 5.76 8.94 -13.09
N HIS A 108 5.81 9.79 -12.07
CA HIS A 108 4.69 10.29 -11.24
C HIS A 108 3.72 9.32 -10.54
N THR A 109 3.93 8.00 -10.51
CA THR A 109 2.90 7.08 -10.02
C THR A 109 3.26 6.33 -8.73
N PHE A 110 4.29 6.78 -8.02
CA PHE A 110 4.54 6.30 -6.66
C PHE A 110 3.66 7.08 -5.69
N SER A 111 2.93 6.37 -4.84
CA SER A 111 2.39 6.93 -3.60
C SER A 111 3.36 6.57 -2.47
N PRO A 112 3.56 7.40 -1.43
CA PRO A 112 3.49 8.84 -1.61
C PRO A 112 4.51 9.27 -2.66
N PRO A 113 4.19 10.23 -3.53
CA PRO A 113 5.12 10.67 -4.52
C PRO A 113 6.29 11.38 -3.85
N GLN A 114 7.45 11.29 -4.49
CA GLN A 114 8.64 12.06 -4.13
C GLN A 114 8.49 13.54 -4.56
N THR A 115 7.43 13.85 -5.30
CA THR A 115 7.17 15.13 -5.94
C THR A 115 5.70 15.51 -5.82
N LYS A 116 5.38 16.81 -5.81
CA LYS A 116 4.01 17.29 -6.02
C LYS A 116 4.03 18.33 -7.14
N LYS A 117 2.91 18.42 -7.85
CA LYS A 117 2.65 19.54 -8.75
C LYS A 117 2.39 20.78 -7.90
N ILE A 118 2.92 21.93 -8.30
CA ILE A 118 2.61 23.18 -7.60
C ILE A 118 1.74 24.03 -8.49
N LYS A 119 0.62 24.46 -7.91
CA LYS A 119 -0.26 25.44 -8.53
C LYS A 119 -0.17 26.74 -7.76
N PHE A 120 0.34 27.78 -8.42
CA PHE A 120 0.42 29.09 -7.80
C PHE A 120 -0.88 29.85 -7.99
N VAL A 121 -1.42 30.39 -6.91
CA VAL A 121 -2.60 31.26 -6.93
C VAL A 121 -2.24 32.67 -6.47
N LYS A 122 -3.08 33.66 -6.80
CA LYS A 122 -2.85 35.05 -6.36
C LYS A 122 -2.80 35.12 -4.83
N TYR A 123 -1.89 35.93 -4.27
CA TYR A 123 -1.76 36.09 -2.82
C TYR A 123 -3.07 36.54 -2.15
N ASN A 124 -3.76 37.47 -2.79
CA ASN A 124 -5.02 38.06 -2.35
C ASN A 124 -6.25 37.33 -2.90
N ILE A 125 -6.12 36.05 -3.26
CA ILE A 125 -7.27 35.22 -3.63
C ILE A 125 -8.30 35.22 -2.49
N ASP A 126 -9.57 35.34 -2.86
CA ASP A 126 -10.69 35.23 -1.93
C ASP A 126 -10.67 33.86 -1.20
N LEU A 127 -11.04 33.86 0.07
CA LEU A 127 -10.93 32.67 0.92
C LEU A 127 -11.84 31.54 0.42
N LYS A 128 -13.10 31.84 0.08
CA LYS A 128 -14.04 30.85 -0.43
C LYS A 128 -13.54 30.21 -1.74
N THR A 129 -12.94 31.03 -2.59
CA THR A 129 -12.32 30.55 -3.83
C THR A 129 -11.09 29.67 -3.55
N TYR A 130 -10.27 30.05 -2.58
CA TYR A 130 -9.09 29.27 -2.18
C TYR A 130 -9.46 27.92 -1.58
N ASP A 131 -10.43 27.90 -0.67
CA ASP A 131 -10.88 26.68 0.00
C ASP A 131 -11.48 25.70 -1.02
N SER A 132 -12.31 26.21 -1.94
CA SER A 132 -12.83 25.42 -3.06
C SER A 132 -11.71 24.81 -3.92
N LEU A 133 -10.62 25.53 -4.17
CA LEU A 133 -9.48 24.99 -4.90
C LEU A 133 -8.76 23.88 -4.12
N ILE A 134 -8.64 24.01 -2.79
CA ILE A 134 -8.04 22.99 -1.93
C ILE A 134 -8.89 21.73 -1.90
N GLU A 135 -10.21 21.87 -1.76
CA GLU A 135 -11.16 20.75 -1.74
C GLU A 135 -11.20 19.97 -3.07
N ASN A 136 -11.03 20.66 -4.20
CA ASN A 136 -11.16 20.08 -5.53
C ASN A 136 -9.81 19.87 -6.24
N LYS A 137 -8.70 19.90 -5.51
CA LYS A 137 -7.37 19.75 -6.11
C LYS A 137 -7.15 18.33 -6.65
N GLU A 138 -6.36 18.22 -7.71
CA GLU A 138 -5.85 16.92 -8.14
C GLU A 138 -4.95 16.33 -7.04
N PRO A 139 -4.98 14.99 -6.83
CA PRO A 139 -4.09 14.34 -5.89
C PRO A 139 -2.63 14.75 -6.11
N TYR A 140 -1.87 14.88 -5.03
CA TYR A 140 -0.46 15.27 -5.10
C TYR A 140 -0.21 16.64 -5.75
N THR A 141 -1.20 17.53 -5.68
CA THR A 141 -1.04 18.95 -6.01
C THR A 141 -1.00 19.79 -4.74
N LEU A 142 -0.05 20.71 -4.69
CA LEU A 142 0.05 21.71 -3.63
C LEU A 142 -0.35 23.08 -4.17
N ILE A 143 -1.36 23.69 -3.57
CA ILE A 143 -1.87 25.01 -3.97
C ILE A 143 -1.29 26.08 -3.07
N ILE A 144 -0.45 26.95 -3.63
CA ILE A 144 0.32 27.93 -2.85
C ILE A 144 -0.03 29.35 -3.28
N LYS A 145 -0.34 30.20 -2.30
CA LYS A 145 -0.52 31.65 -2.51
C LYS A 145 0.83 32.28 -2.87
N LYS A 146 0.97 32.72 -4.11
CA LYS A 146 2.19 33.32 -4.65
C LYS A 146 2.43 34.71 -4.06
N LYS A 147 3.42 34.84 -3.19
CA LYS A 147 3.83 36.15 -2.65
C LYS A 147 4.50 37.00 -3.75
N TRP A 148 4.36 38.32 -3.66
CA TRP A 148 4.75 39.26 -4.73
C TRP A 148 6.23 39.18 -5.15
N LEU A 149 7.12 38.83 -4.23
CA LEU A 149 8.57 38.75 -4.47
C LEU A 149 9.06 37.36 -4.93
N TRP A 150 8.15 36.43 -5.22
CA TRP A 150 8.52 35.08 -5.68
C TRP A 150 8.83 35.08 -7.17
N ASN A 151 10.11 35.24 -7.51
CA ASN A 151 10.64 35.02 -8.85
C ASN A 151 10.97 33.53 -9.04
N LYS A 152 10.59 32.95 -10.21
CA LYS A 152 10.81 31.55 -10.60
C LYS A 152 12.26 31.07 -10.35
N ASN A 153 13.26 31.91 -10.62
CA ASN A 153 14.68 31.52 -10.48
C ASN A 153 15.22 31.64 -9.03
N ARG A 154 14.45 32.23 -8.10
CA ARG A 154 14.90 32.53 -6.73
C ARG A 154 14.35 31.61 -5.66
N ILE A 155 13.36 30.77 -5.95
CA ILE A 155 12.75 29.87 -4.96
C ILE A 155 13.79 28.89 -4.39
N TRP A 156 14.65 28.33 -5.25
CA TRP A 156 15.67 27.35 -4.88
C TRP A 156 16.83 27.93 -4.06
N ASN A 157 17.20 29.18 -4.30
CA ASN A 157 18.35 29.82 -3.63
C ASN A 157 17.93 30.59 -2.37
N ASN A 158 16.63 30.74 -2.11
CA ASN A 158 16.10 31.47 -0.97
C ASN A 158 15.59 30.51 0.11
N LYS A 159 16.42 30.31 1.15
CA LYS A 159 16.13 29.44 2.30
C LYS A 159 14.76 29.72 2.95
N LYS A 160 14.32 30.98 2.99
CA LYS A 160 13.03 31.36 3.59
C LYS A 160 11.85 30.88 2.74
N LEU A 161 11.97 30.99 1.42
CA LEU A 161 10.91 30.52 0.51
C LEU A 161 10.81 29.00 0.48
N TYR A 162 11.96 28.33 0.54
CA TYR A 162 12.01 26.89 0.68
C TYR A 162 11.37 26.43 2.00
N ALA A 163 11.65 27.12 3.11
CA ALA A 163 11.03 26.82 4.40
C ALA A 163 9.49 26.99 4.37
N ASP A 164 8.99 28.10 3.82
CA ASP A 164 7.54 28.33 3.64
C ASP A 164 6.92 27.19 2.81
N PHE A 165 7.61 26.75 1.76
CA PHE A 165 7.16 25.66 0.90
C PHE A 165 7.08 24.32 1.65
N VAL A 166 8.13 23.98 2.40
CA VAL A 166 8.18 22.77 3.25
C VAL A 166 7.06 22.79 4.30
N GLU A 167 6.76 23.95 4.88
CA GLU A 167 5.66 24.09 5.84
C GLU A 167 4.29 23.85 5.19
N ASN A 168 4.03 24.47 4.03
CA ASN A 168 2.79 24.21 3.27
C ASN A 168 2.65 22.73 2.91
N TRP A 169 3.75 22.08 2.55
CA TRP A 169 3.75 20.64 2.29
C TRP A 169 3.38 19.83 3.54
N LYS A 170 3.97 20.14 4.70
CA LYS A 170 3.68 19.44 5.95
C LYS A 170 2.21 19.59 6.37
N ILE A 171 1.65 20.79 6.19
CA ILE A 171 0.22 21.05 6.43
C ILE A 171 -0.63 20.21 5.47
N ASP A 172 -0.27 20.17 4.20
CA ASP A 172 -0.99 19.39 3.19
C ASP A 172 -0.95 17.88 3.47
N ASP A 173 0.21 17.33 3.84
CA ASP A 173 0.37 15.92 4.23
C ASP A 173 -0.43 15.59 5.50
N LYS A 174 -0.54 16.54 6.44
CA LYS A 174 -1.38 16.38 7.64
C LYS A 174 -2.87 16.36 7.31
N ASN A 175 -3.29 17.16 6.33
CA ASN A 175 -4.67 17.27 5.91
C ASN A 175 -5.10 16.14 4.96
N ASN A 176 -4.14 15.49 4.27
CA ASN A 176 -4.39 14.40 3.33
C ASN A 176 -3.52 13.17 3.68
N PRO A 177 -3.72 12.56 4.87
CA PRO A 177 -2.85 11.51 5.37
C PRO A 177 -2.82 10.25 4.46
N GLU A 178 -3.90 9.98 3.72
CA GLU A 178 -4.01 8.89 2.76
C GLU A 178 -2.96 9.02 1.64
N GLU A 179 -2.65 10.25 1.20
CA GLU A 179 -1.64 10.53 0.16
C GLU A 179 -0.19 10.34 0.63
N THR A 180 0.02 10.16 1.94
CA THR A 180 1.36 10.05 2.55
C THR A 180 1.87 8.61 2.65
N VAL A 181 1.02 7.63 2.32
CA VAL A 181 1.29 6.22 2.55
C VAL A 181 0.61 5.35 1.51
N TYR A 182 1.24 4.22 1.23
CA TYR A 182 0.69 3.21 0.35
C TYR A 182 1.03 1.83 0.88
N TYR A 183 0.20 0.87 0.47
CA TYR A 183 0.27 -0.48 0.93
C TYR A 183 0.62 -1.40 -0.24
N HIS A 184 1.37 -2.45 0.08
CA HIS A 184 1.55 -3.60 -0.77
C HIS A 184 1.08 -4.83 -0.02
N PHE A 185 0.23 -5.61 -0.67
CA PHE A 185 -0.14 -6.94 -0.21
C PHE A 185 0.49 -7.97 -1.16
N SER A 186 1.08 -9.02 -0.60
CA SER A 186 1.48 -10.19 -1.39
C SER A 186 0.24 -10.95 -1.84
N LYS A 187 0.42 -11.87 -2.80
CA LYS A 187 -0.60 -12.90 -3.03
C LYS A 187 -0.74 -13.73 -1.75
N PRO A 188 -1.95 -13.90 -1.18
CA PRO A 188 -2.13 -14.77 -0.03
C PRO A 188 -1.86 -16.23 -0.40
N ILE A 189 -1.26 -16.97 0.53
CA ILE A 189 -1.11 -18.43 0.46
C ILE A 189 -2.12 -19.02 1.44
N PHE A 190 -2.99 -19.92 0.99
CA PHE A 190 -3.98 -20.59 1.85
C PHE A 190 -3.54 -22.01 2.18
N SER A 191 -3.86 -22.48 3.38
CA SER A 191 -3.79 -23.90 3.69
C SER A 191 -4.79 -24.67 2.83
N GLU A 192 -4.58 -25.99 2.65
CA GLU A 192 -5.45 -26.81 1.79
C GLU A 192 -6.92 -26.78 2.25
N ASN A 193 -7.14 -26.74 3.57
CA ASN A 193 -8.47 -26.61 4.18
C ASN A 193 -8.99 -25.15 4.27
N LYS A 194 -8.22 -24.16 3.78
CA LYS A 194 -8.52 -22.71 3.84
C LYS A 194 -8.77 -22.15 5.24
N LYS A 195 -8.44 -22.91 6.29
CA LYS A 195 -8.51 -22.47 7.69
C LYS A 195 -7.42 -21.45 8.02
N TYR A 196 -6.32 -21.47 7.27
CA TYR A 196 -5.17 -20.59 7.48
C TYR A 196 -4.78 -19.86 6.20
N ALA A 197 -4.22 -18.66 6.37
CA ALA A 197 -3.62 -17.89 5.30
C ALA A 197 -2.34 -17.20 5.76
N ILE A 198 -1.37 -17.10 4.86
CA ILE A 198 -0.17 -16.29 5.02
C ILE A 198 -0.27 -15.13 4.06
N LEU A 199 -0.01 -13.92 4.57
CA LEU A 199 -0.03 -12.69 3.78
C LEU A 199 1.07 -11.75 4.25
N SER A 200 1.90 -11.29 3.33
CA SER A 200 2.84 -10.21 3.61
C SER A 200 2.19 -8.87 3.32
N VAL A 201 2.34 -7.96 4.28
CA VAL A 201 1.85 -6.59 4.23
C VAL A 201 3.03 -5.66 4.33
N PHE A 202 3.17 -4.72 3.40
CA PHE A 202 4.16 -3.65 3.47
C PHE A 202 3.45 -2.31 3.43
N LYS A 203 3.67 -1.53 4.47
CA LYS A 203 3.30 -0.12 4.54
C LYS A 203 4.52 0.70 4.17
N LYS A 204 4.42 1.47 3.10
CA LYS A 204 5.50 2.32 2.64
C LYS A 204 5.07 3.78 2.67
N ARG A 205 6.03 4.62 3.04
CA ARG A 205 5.97 6.07 2.98
C ARG A 205 7.14 6.55 2.14
N ARG A 206 7.31 7.87 2.00
CA ARG A 206 8.31 8.45 1.10
C ARG A 206 9.73 7.99 1.46
N CYS A 207 10.02 7.90 2.76
CA CYS A 207 11.38 7.79 3.29
C CYS A 207 11.63 6.54 4.11
N ASN A 208 10.56 5.85 4.47
CA ASN A 208 10.64 4.63 5.21
C ASN A 208 9.50 3.73 4.80
N GLY A 209 9.67 2.46 5.06
CA GLY A 209 8.62 1.49 5.00
C GLY A 209 8.84 0.46 6.09
N ASN A 210 7.76 -0.18 6.48
CA ASN A 210 7.81 -1.35 7.31
C ASN A 210 6.86 -2.38 6.72
N GLY A 211 7.21 -3.64 6.90
CA GLY A 211 6.35 -4.74 6.50
C GLY A 211 6.57 -5.94 7.40
N PHE A 212 5.65 -6.87 7.28
CA PHE A 212 5.67 -8.11 8.03
C PHE A 212 4.94 -9.18 7.23
N THR A 213 5.15 -10.43 7.60
CA THR A 213 4.30 -11.55 7.19
C THR A 213 3.38 -11.90 8.34
N GLY A 214 2.08 -11.95 8.07
CA GLY A 214 1.06 -12.35 9.04
C GLY A 214 0.57 -13.77 8.76
N LEU A 215 0.37 -14.54 9.83
CA LEU A 215 -0.41 -15.78 9.82
C LEU A 215 -1.83 -15.45 10.30
N TYR A 216 -2.82 -15.81 9.48
CA TYR A 216 -4.23 -15.55 9.73
C TYR A 216 -4.99 -16.87 9.84
N ARG A 217 -5.98 -16.91 10.74
CA ARG A 217 -6.92 -18.02 10.89
C ARG A 217 -8.32 -17.58 10.52
N ASN A 218 -9.04 -18.42 9.79
CA ASN A 218 -10.43 -18.22 9.41
C ASN A 218 -11.34 -18.91 10.43
N ASP A 219 -12.00 -18.12 11.27
CA ASP A 219 -13.01 -18.57 12.20
C ASP A 219 -14.39 -18.28 11.59
N ASN A 220 -14.96 -19.23 10.84
CA ASN A 220 -16.30 -19.14 10.24
C ASN A 220 -16.53 -17.91 9.34
N GLY A 221 -15.58 -17.59 8.48
CA GLY A 221 -15.63 -16.40 7.62
C GLY A 221 -15.12 -15.13 8.29
N ILE A 222 -14.43 -15.24 9.44
CA ILE A 222 -13.77 -14.12 10.09
C ILE A 222 -12.28 -14.43 10.20
N TRP A 223 -11.48 -13.71 9.42
CA TRP A 223 -10.03 -13.79 9.45
C TRP A 223 -9.48 -13.02 10.65
N LYS A 224 -8.69 -13.71 11.47
CA LYS A 224 -7.98 -13.15 12.63
C LYS A 224 -6.50 -13.36 12.49
N LYS A 225 -5.71 -12.32 12.74
CA LYS A 225 -4.24 -12.40 12.80
C LYS A 225 -3.85 -13.18 14.06
N LEU A 226 -3.13 -14.28 13.88
CA LEU A 226 -2.59 -15.08 14.99
C LEU A 226 -1.23 -14.55 15.41
N MET A 227 -0.38 -14.22 14.45
CA MET A 227 0.96 -13.73 14.71
C MET A 227 1.56 -12.99 13.51
N GLU A 228 2.58 -12.20 13.81
CA GLU A 228 3.47 -11.57 12.83
C GLU A 228 4.86 -12.20 12.91
N PHE A 229 5.51 -12.31 11.77
CA PHE A 229 6.88 -12.74 11.63
C PHE A 229 7.52 -12.03 10.43
N ASN A 230 8.84 -12.14 10.29
CA ASN A 230 9.61 -11.52 9.21
C ASN A 230 9.36 -10.00 9.10
N GLN A 231 9.50 -9.30 10.22
CA GLN A 231 9.45 -7.85 10.22
C GLN A 231 10.62 -7.29 9.42
N VAL A 232 10.30 -6.49 8.41
CA VAL A 232 11.27 -5.81 7.54
C VAL A 232 11.05 -4.32 7.68
N GLU A 233 12.12 -3.58 7.93
CA GLU A 233 12.13 -2.12 7.84
C GLU A 233 13.00 -1.69 6.68
N SER A 234 12.53 -0.71 5.92
CA SER A 234 13.32 -0.01 4.93
C SER A 234 13.47 1.45 5.32
N LYS A 235 14.69 1.97 5.18
CA LYS A 235 15.00 3.39 5.30
C LYS A 235 15.74 3.81 4.04
N THR A 236 15.23 4.83 3.36
CA THR A 236 15.92 5.39 2.18
C THR A 236 16.89 6.46 2.64
N VAL A 237 18.19 6.24 2.43
CA VAL A 237 19.26 7.21 2.67
C VAL A 237 19.87 7.55 1.32
N SER A 238 19.85 8.82 0.93
CA SER A 238 20.47 9.31 -0.30
C SER A 238 21.60 10.28 0.07
N THR A 239 22.75 10.11 -0.58
CA THR A 239 23.99 10.86 -0.31
C THR A 239 23.95 12.29 -0.87
N HIS A 240 23.01 12.59 -1.75
CA HIS A 240 22.95 13.87 -2.48
C HIS A 240 21.66 14.66 -2.23
N ILE A 241 20.64 14.01 -1.65
CA ILE A 241 19.29 14.54 -1.48
C ILE A 241 18.71 13.87 -0.24
N SER A 242 18.37 14.63 0.81
CA SER A 242 17.62 14.06 1.94
C SER A 242 16.25 13.59 1.45
N CYS A 243 15.66 12.53 2.00
CA CYS A 243 14.36 12.07 1.51
C CYS A 243 13.23 13.12 1.68
N GLU A 244 13.46 14.13 2.52
CA GLU A 244 12.59 15.30 2.68
C GLU A 244 12.83 16.40 1.62
N GLU A 245 13.84 16.28 0.77
CA GLU A 245 14.05 17.21 -0.35
C GLU A 245 12.97 16.98 -1.40
N ILE A 246 11.88 17.68 -1.16
CA ILE A 246 10.74 17.79 -2.04
C ILE A 246 11.20 18.34 -3.39
N LYS A 247 10.89 17.60 -4.46
CA LYS A 247 11.06 18.05 -5.84
C LYS A 247 9.73 18.54 -6.41
N MET A 248 9.77 19.62 -7.19
CA MET A 248 8.62 20.19 -7.89
C MET A 248 8.64 19.67 -9.33
N VAL A 249 7.52 19.14 -9.82
CA VAL A 249 7.45 18.57 -11.18
C VAL A 249 6.97 19.59 -12.19
N ASP A 250 5.98 20.40 -11.83
CA ASP A 250 5.36 21.38 -12.73
C ASP A 250 4.95 22.64 -11.98
N TYR A 251 4.98 23.75 -12.70
CA TYR A 251 4.57 25.08 -12.24
C TYR A 251 3.55 25.69 -13.22
N GLU A 252 2.29 25.74 -12.78
CA GLU A 252 1.21 26.54 -13.38
C GLU A 252 1.07 27.91 -12.69
#